data_AF-A0A957CCD0-F1
#
_entry.id   AF-A0A957CCD0-F1
#
_cell.length_a   1.000
_cell.length_b   1.000
_cell.length_c   1.000
_cell.angle_alpha   90.00
_cell.angle_beta   90.00
_cell.angle_gamma   90.00
#
_symmetry.space_group_name_H-M   'P 1'
#
loop_
_entity.id
_entity.type
_entity.pdbx_description
1 polymer ?
#
loop_
_entity_poly.entity_id
_entity_poly.type
_entity_poly.pdbx_seq_one_letter_code
_entity_poly.pdbx_strand_id
1 'polypeptide(L)'
;MGLLDSFRRKKEPDLQEMVQLGRVVPDASRCVQCGICGFNCPVGIPVRDYARQGLPVTNSACISCGNCVNVCPRGTLRWETQAHVIVMDRFAAQMGAIAGGD
;
A
#
# COMPACT_ATOMS: atom_id res chain seq x y z
N MET A 1 -8.13 41.93 19.55
CA MET A 1 -7.73 40.69 20.23
C MET A 1 -8.29 39.49 19.48
N GLY A 2 -7.59 39.02 18.45
CA GLY A 2 -7.89 37.78 17.75
C GLY A 2 -6.67 36.89 17.87
N LEU A 3 -6.62 36.04 18.90
CA LEU A 3 -5.42 35.31 19.28
C LEU A 3 -5.71 33.83 19.52
N LEU A 4 -6.28 33.11 18.55
CA LEU A 4 -6.34 31.63 18.60
C LEU A 4 -6.41 30.96 17.22
N ASP A 5 -6.28 31.68 16.11
CA ASP A 5 -6.59 31.13 14.78
C ASP A 5 -5.35 30.59 14.05
N SER A 6 -4.56 29.77 14.72
CA SER A 6 -3.37 29.19 14.08
C SER A 6 -3.16 27.77 14.55
N PHE A 7 -4.11 26.94 14.10
CA PHE A 7 -4.03 25.52 13.80
C PHE A 7 -2.72 25.12 13.08
N ARG A 8 -1.55 25.28 13.72
CA ARG A 8 -0.31 24.65 13.26
C ARG A 8 -0.28 23.19 13.71
N ARG A 9 -1.35 22.44 13.44
CA ARG A 9 -1.25 20.99 13.31
C ARG A 9 -0.54 20.74 12.00
N LYS A 10 0.79 20.72 12.06
CA LYS A 10 1.55 19.84 11.17
C LYS A 10 0.90 18.47 11.40
N LYS A 11 0.07 18.01 10.46
CA LYS A 11 -0.41 16.64 10.49
C LYS A 11 0.86 15.83 10.29
N GLU A 12 1.44 15.37 11.39
CA GLU A 12 2.47 14.35 11.35
C GLU A 12 1.87 13.23 10.51
N PRO A 13 2.48 12.89 9.36
CA PRO A 13 1.97 11.78 8.58
C PRO A 13 1.86 10.61 9.55
N ASP A 14 0.66 10.05 9.66
CA ASP A 14 0.41 8.89 10.50
C ASP A 14 1.52 7.87 10.25
N LEU A 15 1.95 7.14 11.27
CA LEU A 15 2.98 6.10 11.12
C LEU A 15 2.60 5.07 10.02
N GLN A 16 1.32 5.02 9.63
CA GLN A 16 0.77 4.26 8.52
C GLN A 16 1.15 4.81 7.12
N GLU A 17 1.52 6.09 7.02
CA GLU A 17 2.05 6.78 5.83
C GLU A 17 3.57 6.62 5.67
N MET A 18 4.22 5.78 6.50
CA MET A 18 5.53 5.21 6.16
C MET A 18 5.34 4.25 4.97
N VAL A 19 5.29 4.85 3.79
CA VAL A 19 4.79 4.28 2.54
C VAL A 19 5.33 2.87 2.32
N GLN A 20 4.45 1.88 2.39
CA GLN A 20 4.70 0.60 1.73
C GLN A 20 4.82 0.90 0.23
N LEU A 21 6.07 0.92 -0.26
CA LEU A 21 6.45 1.18 -1.65
C LEU A 21 5.71 0.28 -2.66
N GLY A 22 5.18 -0.84 -2.19
CA GLY A 22 4.19 -1.62 -2.90
C GLY A 22 3.37 -2.50 -1.96
N ARG A 23 2.23 -2.97 -2.46
CA ARG A 23 1.32 -3.88 -1.77
C ARG A 23 0.98 -5.07 -2.67
N VAL A 24 0.54 -6.16 -2.06
CA VAL A 24 0.03 -7.31 -2.80
C VAL A 24 -1.44 -7.07 -3.12
N VAL A 25 -1.80 -7.14 -4.41
CA VAL A 25 -3.19 -7.00 -4.88
C VAL A 25 -3.66 -8.28 -5.56
N PRO A 26 -4.91 -8.72 -5.29
CA PRO A 26 -5.47 -9.89 -5.93
C PRO A 26 -6.27 -9.58 -7.21
N ASP A 27 -6.46 -10.61 -8.03
CA ASP A 27 -7.57 -10.76 -8.98
C ASP A 27 -8.51 -11.85 -8.45
N ALA A 28 -9.59 -11.44 -7.80
CA ALA A 28 -10.51 -12.35 -7.11
C ALA A 28 -11.11 -13.42 -8.03
N SER A 29 -11.26 -13.13 -9.32
CA SER A 29 -11.85 -14.06 -10.30
C SER A 29 -11.04 -15.36 -10.46
N ARG A 30 -9.74 -15.32 -10.11
CA ARG A 30 -8.82 -16.45 -10.21
C ARG A 30 -8.66 -17.22 -8.90
N CYS A 31 -9.17 -16.68 -7.79
CA CYS A 31 -9.01 -17.28 -6.47
C CYS A 31 -9.91 -18.51 -6.30
N VAL A 32 -9.31 -19.69 -6.14
CA VAL A 32 -10.03 -20.95 -5.84
C VAL A 32 -10.02 -21.29 -4.33
N GLN A 33 -9.64 -20.32 -3.49
CA GLN A 33 -9.64 -20.45 -2.02
C GLN A 33 -8.80 -21.62 -1.45
N CYS A 34 -7.79 -22.11 -2.18
CA CYS A 34 -6.93 -23.22 -1.76
C CYS A 34 -6.12 -23.01 -0.46
N GLY A 35 -5.95 -21.76 -0.01
CA GLY A 35 -5.28 -21.44 1.27
C GLY A 35 -3.75 -21.45 1.26
N ILE A 36 -3.09 -21.89 0.19
CA ILE A 36 -1.61 -21.99 0.09
C ILE A 36 -0.91 -20.66 0.41
N CYS A 37 -1.47 -19.53 -0.03
CA CYS A 37 -0.92 -18.20 0.23
C CYS A 37 -0.91 -17.83 1.73
N GLY A 38 -1.95 -18.22 2.48
CA GLY A 38 -2.01 -18.00 3.93
C GLY A 38 -1.06 -18.93 4.69
N PHE A 39 -1.01 -20.21 4.29
CA PHE A 39 -0.11 -21.20 4.88
C PHE A 39 1.37 -20.81 4.77
N ASN A 40 1.77 -20.21 3.64
CA ASN A 40 3.16 -19.79 3.39
C ASN A 40 3.46 -18.36 3.86
N CYS A 41 2.54 -17.71 4.59
CA CYS A 41 2.79 -16.38 5.14
C CYS A 41 3.62 -16.50 6.43
N PRO A 42 4.88 -16.04 6.46
CA PRO A 42 5.77 -16.23 7.62
C PRO A 42 5.31 -15.44 8.86
N VAL A 43 4.45 -14.43 8.66
CA VAL A 43 3.88 -13.58 9.73
C VAL A 43 2.40 -13.90 10.00
N GLY A 44 1.88 -15.00 9.43
CA GLY A 44 0.54 -15.52 9.76
C GLY A 44 -0.64 -14.68 9.25
N ILE A 45 -0.44 -13.82 8.24
CA ILE A 45 -1.55 -13.04 7.66
C ILE A 45 -2.51 -14.01 6.93
N PRO A 46 -3.84 -13.87 7.10
CA PRO A 46 -4.82 -14.67 6.38
C PRO A 46 -4.96 -14.21 4.92
N VAL A 47 -3.91 -14.34 4.12
CA VAL A 47 -3.82 -13.81 2.74
C VAL A 47 -4.96 -14.33 1.83
N ARG A 48 -5.43 -15.56 2.06
CA ARG A 48 -6.58 -16.13 1.34
C ARG A 48 -7.83 -15.24 1.43
N ASP A 49 -8.04 -14.61 2.57
CA ASP A 49 -9.23 -13.80 2.81
C ASP A 49 -9.19 -12.48 2.05
N TYR A 50 -8.00 -11.89 1.92
CA TYR A 50 -7.76 -10.77 1.01
C TYR A 50 -7.99 -11.20 -0.44
N ALA A 51 -7.41 -12.33 -0.84
CA ALA A 51 -7.50 -12.86 -2.20
C ALA A 51 -8.94 -13.15 -2.64
N ARG A 52 -9.75 -13.79 -1.77
CA ARG A 52 -11.15 -14.12 -2.08
C ARG A 52 -12.03 -12.86 -2.17
N GLN A 53 -11.71 -11.82 -1.40
CA GLN A 53 -12.48 -10.57 -1.33
C GLN A 53 -12.07 -9.57 -2.42
N GLY A 54 -10.98 -9.83 -3.16
CA GLY A 54 -10.46 -8.87 -4.12
C GLY A 54 -9.79 -7.65 -3.47
N LEU A 55 -9.44 -7.75 -2.20
CA LEU A 55 -8.87 -6.64 -1.43
C LEU A 55 -7.34 -6.70 -1.40
N PRO A 56 -6.63 -5.57 -1.52
CA PRO A 56 -5.20 -5.51 -1.28
C PRO A 56 -4.83 -6.00 0.11
N VAL A 57 -3.66 -6.63 0.26
CA VAL A 57 -3.12 -7.01 1.57
C VAL A 57 -2.64 -5.75 2.28
N THR A 58 -3.48 -5.20 3.18
CA THR A 58 -3.24 -3.96 3.95
C THR A 58 -2.86 -4.21 5.40
N ASN A 59 -2.61 -5.47 5.78
CA ASN A 59 -2.22 -5.80 7.14
C ASN A 59 -0.83 -5.22 7.47
N SER A 60 -0.72 -4.49 8.58
CA SER A 60 0.51 -3.82 9.02
C SER A 60 1.65 -4.79 9.36
N ALA A 61 1.35 -6.06 9.67
CA ALA A 61 2.36 -7.09 9.87
C ALA A 61 3.01 -7.56 8.56
N CYS A 62 2.52 -7.13 7.39
CA CYS A 62 3.06 -7.56 6.11
C CYS A 62 4.48 -7.00 5.91
N ILE A 63 5.48 -7.88 6.03
CA ILE A 63 6.90 -7.56 5.80
C ILE A 63 7.31 -7.56 4.32
N SER A 64 6.32 -7.59 3.41
CA SER A 64 6.55 -7.56 1.97
C SER A 64 7.49 -8.64 1.39
N CYS A 65 7.49 -9.86 1.98
CA CYS A 65 8.36 -10.96 1.53
C CYS A 65 8.01 -11.56 0.15
N GLY A 66 6.76 -11.43 -0.31
CA GLY A 66 6.33 -11.92 -1.62
C GLY A 66 6.02 -13.41 -1.73
N ASN A 67 6.17 -14.20 -0.66
CA ASN A 67 5.89 -15.64 -0.68
C ASN A 67 4.49 -15.96 -1.22
N CYS A 68 3.47 -15.24 -0.75
CA CYS A 68 2.08 -15.46 -1.17
C CYS A 68 1.86 -15.28 -2.68
N VAL A 69 2.60 -14.38 -3.32
CA VAL A 69 2.59 -14.16 -4.77
C VAL A 69 3.24 -15.36 -5.47
N ASN A 70 4.43 -15.75 -5.02
CA ASN A 70 5.24 -16.81 -5.65
C ASN A 70 4.58 -18.20 -5.58
N VAL A 71 3.91 -18.52 -4.47
CA VAL A 71 3.31 -19.85 -4.26
C VAL A 71 1.89 -19.98 -4.81
N CYS A 72 1.29 -18.90 -5.32
CA CYS A 72 -0.11 -18.94 -5.75
C CYS A 72 -0.24 -19.74 -7.06
N PRO A 73 -0.82 -20.95 -7.06
CA PRO A 73 -0.86 -21.81 -8.26
C PRO A 73 -1.77 -21.24 -9.36
N ARG A 74 -2.70 -20.37 -8.98
CA ARG A 74 -3.62 -19.69 -9.91
C ARG A 74 -3.10 -18.33 -10.34
N GLY A 75 -1.96 -17.86 -9.83
CA GLY A 75 -1.44 -16.51 -10.11
C GLY A 75 -2.38 -15.38 -9.69
N THR A 76 -3.22 -15.61 -8.69
CA THR A 76 -4.24 -14.66 -8.20
C THR A 76 -3.64 -13.37 -7.65
N LEU A 77 -2.44 -13.42 -7.06
CA LEU A 77 -1.81 -12.31 -6.34
C LEU A 77 -0.67 -11.72 -7.18
N ARG A 78 -0.53 -10.38 -7.16
CA ARG A 78 0.57 -9.65 -7.82
C ARG A 78 1.06 -8.49 -6.97
N TRP A 79 2.25 -7.98 -7.28
CA TRP A 79 2.77 -6.74 -6.71
C TRP A 79 2.21 -5.52 -7.44
N GLU A 80 1.82 -4.52 -6.67
CA GLU A 80 1.47 -3.18 -7.16
C GLU A 80 2.39 -2.18 -6.45
N THR A 81 3.23 -1.48 -7.20
CA THR A 81 4.08 -0.40 -6.68
C THR A 81 3.29 0.89 -6.58
N GLN A 82 3.37 1.57 -5.43
CA GLN A 82 2.77 2.90 -5.23
C GLN A 82 3.71 4.03 -5.68
N ALA A 83 4.72 3.74 -6.50
CA ALA A 83 5.72 4.71 -6.93
C ALA A 83 5.11 5.91 -7.69
N HIS A 84 3.98 5.72 -8.38
CA HIS A 84 3.35 6.78 -9.17
C HIS A 84 2.88 7.97 -8.34
N VAL A 85 2.37 7.77 -7.12
CA VAL A 85 1.88 8.88 -6.29
C VAL A 85 3.05 9.70 -5.72
N ILE A 86 4.11 9.05 -5.22
CA ILE A 86 5.29 9.76 -4.71
C ILE A 86 5.98 10.54 -5.83
N VAL A 87 6.19 9.91 -6.99
CA VAL A 87 6.85 10.58 -8.13
C VAL A 87 6.01 11.76 -8.57
N MET A 88 4.69 11.63 -8.70
CA MET A 88 3.82 12.73 -9.10
C MET A 88 3.72 13.84 -8.05
N ASP A 89 3.66 13.52 -6.76
CA ASP A 89 3.64 14.52 -5.70
C ASP A 89 4.95 15.32 -5.65
N ARG A 90 6.10 14.64 -5.80
CA ARG A 90 7.40 15.31 -5.92
C ARG A 90 7.48 16.13 -7.20
N PHE A 91 6.95 15.63 -8.32
CA PHE A 91 6.94 16.36 -9.59
C PHE A 91 6.08 17.62 -9.51
N ALA A 92 4.88 17.52 -8.91
CA ALA A 92 3.98 18.64 -8.69
C ALA A 92 4.60 19.70 -7.75
N ALA A 93 5.24 19.26 -6.67
CA ALA A 93 5.97 20.17 -5.76
C ALA A 93 7.13 20.90 -6.48
N GLN A 94 7.86 20.19 -7.34
CA GLN A 94 8.97 20.76 -8.10
C GLN A 94 8.47 21.71 -9.20
N MET A 95 7.33 21.42 -9.83
CA MET A 95 6.68 22.32 -10.78
C MET A 95 6.08 23.57 -10.12
N GLY A 96 5.57 23.47 -8.90
CA GLY A 96 5.14 24.63 -8.12
C GLY A 96 6.29 25.59 -7.79
N ALA A 97 7.50 25.05 -7.54
CA ALA A 97 8.68 25.86 -7.26
C ALA A 97 9.20 26.65 -8.48
N ILE A 98 9.02 26.14 -9.71
CA ILE A 98 9.39 26.90 -10.93
C ILE A 98 8.39 28.00 -11.27
N ALA A 99 7.12 27.84 -10.89
CA ALA A 99 6.04 28.77 -11.22
C ALA A 99 5.95 29.96 -10.24
N GLY A 100 6.64 29.88 -9.10
CA GLY A 100 6.71 30.94 -8.08
C GLY A 100 8.02 31.73 -8.08
N GLY A 101 8.70 31.83 -9.23
CA GLY A 101 9.91 32.65 -9.37
C GLY A 101 9.54 34.11 -9.65
N ASP A 102 9.81 34.97 -8.66
CA ASP A 102 9.84 36.43 -8.78
C ASP A 102 10.87 36.92 -9.81
#